data_AF-A0A5A7UZC5-F1
#
_entry.id   AF-A0A5A7UZC5-F1
#
_cell.length_a   1.000
_cell.length_b   1.000
_cell.length_c   1.000
_cell.angle_alpha   90.00
_cell.angle_beta   90.00
_cell.angle_gamma   90.00
#
_symmetry.space_group_name_H-M   'P 1'
#
loop_
_entity.id
_entity.type
_entity.pdbx_description
1 polymer ?
#
loop_
_entity_poly.entity_id
_entity_poly.type
_entity_poly.pdbx_seq_one_letter_code
_entity_poly.pdbx_strand_id
1 'polypeptide(L)'
;MTSKQDQLVVALYNPGDHWSLVIINPYDDVVYHLDSLRTSSRDDIKYGLTIFQSQKNLKKTRKTTFWKAVKCPLQVGTVECGYYVMRCMREIVSKDTSIITDAIDTRNPYSSLNWIKYEWSGLNFYLAIVLIDEAIDARG
;
A
#
# COMPACT_ATOMS: atom_id res chain seq x y z
N MET A 1 24.22 1.95 2.06
CA MET A 1 23.68 0.71 1.44
C MET A 1 22.50 0.28 2.28
N THR A 2 21.28 0.30 1.73
CA THR A 2 20.08 -0.23 2.42
C THR A 2 20.16 -1.76 2.47
N SER A 3 19.82 -2.36 3.61
CA SER A 3 19.82 -3.81 3.75
C SER A 3 18.64 -4.41 2.98
N LYS A 4 18.69 -5.71 2.65
CA LYS A 4 17.54 -6.38 2.02
C LYS A 4 16.28 -6.30 2.90
N GLN A 5 16.42 -6.33 4.23
CA GLN A 5 15.30 -6.18 5.16
C GLN A 5 14.63 -4.79 5.10
N ASP A 6 15.30 -3.78 4.55
CA ASP A 6 14.75 -2.42 4.38
C ASP A 6 14.01 -2.25 3.04
N GLN A 7 13.96 -3.29 2.20
CA GLN A 7 13.25 -3.24 0.92
C GLN A 7 11.77 -3.51 1.12
N LEU A 8 10.97 -2.45 1.00
CA LEU A 8 9.52 -2.49 1.04
C LEU A 8 8.95 -2.63 -0.37
N VAL A 9 7.93 -3.47 -0.52
CA VAL A 9 7.10 -3.51 -1.72
C VAL A 9 5.87 -2.67 -1.46
N VAL A 10 5.63 -1.69 -2.31
CA VAL A 10 4.43 -0.83 -2.27
C VAL A 10 3.54 -1.24 -3.43
N ALA A 11 2.31 -1.67 -3.13
CA ALA A 11 1.36 -2.16 -4.10
C ALA A 11 0.03 -1.43 -3.97
N LEU A 12 -0.56 -1.08 -5.12
CA LEU A 12 -1.92 -0.60 -5.21
C LEU A 12 -2.85 -1.81 -5.29
N TYR A 13 -3.87 -1.84 -4.45
CA TYR A 13 -4.87 -2.92 -4.42
C TYR A 13 -6.23 -2.34 -4.75
N ASN A 14 -6.90 -2.90 -5.76
CA ASN A 14 -8.24 -2.51 -6.16
C ASN A 14 -9.10 -3.73 -6.53
N PRO A 15 -9.81 -4.33 -5.56
CA PRO A 15 -10.68 -5.47 -5.82
C PRO A 15 -11.94 -5.13 -6.64
N GLY A 16 -12.08 -3.90 -7.13
CA GLY A 16 -13.18 -3.48 -8.00
C GLY A 16 -13.29 -1.96 -8.09
N ASP A 17 -13.89 -1.36 -7.08
CA ASP A 17 -14.26 0.07 -7.02
C ASP A 17 -13.53 0.87 -5.93
N HIS A 18 -12.59 0.24 -5.22
CA HIS A 18 -11.94 0.82 -4.06
C HIS A 18 -10.43 0.64 -4.06
N TRP A 19 -9.72 1.76 -4.19
CA TRP A 19 -8.25 1.77 -4.09
C TRP A 19 -7.80 1.79 -2.64
N SER A 20 -6.91 0.87 -2.30
CA SER A 20 -6.17 0.86 -1.05
C SER A 20 -4.69 0.64 -1.28
N LEU A 21 -3.87 0.98 -0.29
CA LEU A 21 -2.41 0.85 -0.38
C LEU A 21 -1.94 -0.30 0.51
N VAL A 22 -1.17 -1.22 -0.06
CA VAL A 22 -0.56 -2.33 0.65
C VAL A 22 0.96 -2.15 0.63
N ILE A 23 1.58 -2.18 1.81
CA ILE A 23 3.04 -2.13 1.96
C ILE A 23 3.49 -3.41 2.61
N ILE A 24 4.40 -4.11 1.96
CA ILE A 24 4.84 -5.44 2.34
C ILE A 24 6.33 -5.34 2.66
N ASN A 25 6.71 -5.80 3.86
CA ASN A 25 8.07 -6.25 4.11
C ASN A 25 8.10 -7.77 3.89
N PRO A 26 8.59 -8.23 2.73
CA PRO A 26 8.50 -9.64 2.39
C PRO A 26 9.54 -10.51 3.12
N TYR A 27 10.55 -9.89 3.76
CA TYR A 27 11.56 -10.59 4.55
C TYR A 27 11.10 -10.86 5.99
N ASP A 28 10.38 -9.89 6.57
CA ASP A 28 9.82 -10.01 7.92
C ASP A 28 8.38 -10.55 7.95
N ASP A 29 7.79 -10.82 6.77
CA ASP A 29 6.40 -11.26 6.61
C ASP A 29 5.42 -10.32 7.35
N VAL A 30 5.64 -9.00 7.18
CA VAL A 30 4.81 -7.93 7.74
C VAL A 30 4.08 -7.22 6.62
N VAL A 31 2.77 -7.03 6.80
CA VAL A 31 1.93 -6.27 5.87
C VAL A 31 1.29 -5.09 6.60
N TYR A 32 1.40 -3.93 5.97
CA TYR A 32 0.70 -2.71 6.34
C TYR A 32 -0.37 -2.47 5.29
N HIS A 33 -1.61 -2.31 5.72
CA HIS A 33 -2.75 -2.08 4.84
C HIS A 33 -3.40 -0.76 5.21
N LEU A 34 -3.40 0.17 4.25
CA LEU A 34 -4.00 1.48 4.39
C LEU A 34 -5.26 1.51 3.55
N ASP A 35 -6.38 1.57 4.25
CA ASP A 35 -7.70 1.58 3.67
C ASP A 35 -8.49 2.75 4.27
N SER A 36 -8.80 3.73 3.43
CA SER A 36 -9.55 4.93 3.81
C SER A 36 -11.05 4.68 4.00
N LEU A 37 -11.61 3.58 3.47
CA LEU A 37 -13.01 3.15 3.69
C LEU A 37 -13.14 2.07 4.76
N ARG A 38 -12.06 1.32 5.03
CA ARG A 38 -12.02 0.17 5.94
C ARG A 38 -12.98 -0.96 5.54
N THR A 39 -13.11 -1.17 4.23
CA THR A 39 -14.02 -2.16 3.62
C THR A 39 -13.27 -3.33 2.98
N SER A 40 -11.97 -3.21 2.75
CA SER A 40 -11.19 -4.21 2.02
C SER A 40 -10.97 -5.49 2.84
N SER A 41 -11.17 -6.65 2.19
CA SER A 41 -10.81 -7.96 2.74
C SER A 41 -9.28 -8.14 2.76
N ARG A 42 -8.78 -8.90 3.74
CA ARG A 42 -7.36 -9.28 3.81
C ARG A 42 -7.04 -10.54 3.01
N ASP A 43 -8.05 -11.30 2.59
CA ASP A 43 -7.82 -12.63 2.03
C ASP A 43 -7.19 -12.57 0.63
N ASP A 44 -7.63 -11.64 -0.22
CA ASP A 44 -7.03 -11.42 -1.54
C ASP A 44 -5.58 -10.92 -1.42
N ILE A 45 -5.31 -10.06 -0.44
CA ILE A 45 -3.96 -9.55 -0.16
C ILE A 45 -3.05 -10.68 0.34
N LYS A 46 -3.54 -11.59 1.21
CA LYS A 46 -2.79 -12.79 1.62
C LYS A 46 -2.43 -13.67 0.44
N TYR A 47 -3.37 -13.82 -0.50
CA TYR A 47 -3.18 -14.62 -1.69
C TYR A 47 -2.11 -14.01 -2.60
N GLY A 48 -2.23 -12.71 -2.93
CA GLY A 48 -1.24 -11.97 -3.70
C GLY A 48 0.16 -12.01 -3.07
N LEU A 49 0.26 -11.86 -1.75
CA LEU A 49 1.52 -12.00 -1.01
C LEU A 49 2.14 -13.39 -1.20
N THR A 50 1.33 -14.44 -1.13
CA THR A 50 1.81 -15.82 -1.29
C THR A 50 2.37 -16.05 -2.69
N ILE A 51 1.71 -15.51 -3.72
CA ILE A 51 2.21 -15.56 -5.10
C ILE A 51 3.53 -14.80 -5.22
N PHE A 52 3.60 -13.56 -4.73
CA PHE A 52 4.80 -12.74 -4.78
C PHE A 52 6.00 -13.42 -4.09
N GLN A 53 5.79 -13.96 -2.89
CA GLN A 53 6.82 -14.69 -2.15
C GLN A 53 7.33 -15.90 -2.94
N SER A 54 6.42 -16.66 -3.57
CA SER A 54 6.76 -17.80 -4.42
C SER A 54 7.59 -17.38 -5.64
N GLN A 55 7.15 -16.36 -6.38
CA GLN A 55 7.85 -15.85 -7.57
C GLN A 55 9.26 -15.33 -7.26
N LYS A 56 9.46 -14.75 -6.08
CA LYS A 56 10.75 -14.23 -5.62
C LYS A 56 11.61 -15.27 -4.88
N ASN A 57 11.15 -16.53 -4.80
CA ASN A 57 11.80 -17.62 -4.05
C ASN A 57 12.11 -17.23 -2.59
N LEU A 58 11.21 -16.46 -1.96
CA LEU A 58 11.36 -16.02 -0.59
C LEU A 58 10.85 -17.10 0.37
N LYS A 59 11.67 -17.47 1.33
CA LYS A 59 11.27 -18.39 2.40
C LYS A 59 10.49 -17.61 3.46
N LYS A 60 9.30 -18.08 3.82
CA LYS A 60 8.57 -17.54 4.96
C LYS A 60 9.41 -17.70 6.23
N THR A 61 9.63 -16.59 6.92
CA THR A 61 10.30 -16.57 8.22
C THR A 61 9.31 -16.83 9.36
N ARG A 62 8.00 -16.69 9.11
CA ARG A 62 6.91 -16.85 10.08
C ARG A 62 5.85 -17.84 9.61
N LYS A 63 5.16 -18.46 10.58
CA LYS A 63 4.00 -19.33 10.31
C LYS A 63 2.79 -18.53 9.85
N THR A 64 2.65 -17.30 10.32
CA THR A 64 1.53 -16.41 10.03
C THR A 64 2.03 -15.01 9.70
N THR A 65 1.45 -14.41 8.65
CA THR A 65 1.73 -13.04 8.23
C THR A 65 1.26 -12.07 9.30
N PHE A 66 2.11 -11.13 9.68
CA PHE A 66 1.81 -10.14 10.70
C PHE A 66 1.19 -8.90 10.07
N TRP A 67 -0.08 -8.64 10.40
CA TRP A 67 -0.85 -7.51 9.89
C TRP A 67 -0.77 -6.34 10.84
N LYS A 68 -0.15 -5.24 10.40
CA LYS A 68 -0.13 -4.00 11.17
C LYS A 68 -1.28 -3.11 10.73
N ALA A 69 -2.14 -2.77 11.69
CA ALA A 69 -3.14 -1.74 11.51
C ALA A 69 -2.45 -0.39 11.42
N VAL A 70 -2.55 0.25 10.25
CA VAL A 70 -2.10 1.62 10.07
C VAL A 70 -3.32 2.51 10.22
N LYS A 71 -3.22 3.53 11.07
CA LYS A 71 -4.27 4.54 11.17
C LYS A 71 -4.23 5.37 9.88
N CYS A 72 -5.08 5.06 8.91
CA CYS A 72 -5.30 5.93 7.75
C CYS A 72 -6.40 6.94 8.10
N PRO A 73 -6.26 8.22 7.71
CA PRO A 73 -7.37 9.17 7.73
C PRO A 73 -8.59 8.57 7.00
N LEU A 74 -9.76 8.63 7.64
CA LEU A 74 -11.00 8.10 7.07
C LEU A 74 -11.49 9.05 5.98
N GLN A 75 -11.81 8.51 4.80
CA GLN A 75 -12.41 9.35 3.76
C GLN A 75 -13.85 9.73 4.09
N VAL A 76 -14.24 10.94 3.69
CA VAL A 76 -15.59 11.46 3.91
C VAL A 76 -16.51 11.06 2.76
N GLY A 77 -16.02 11.18 1.52
CA GLY A 77 -16.77 10.79 0.32
C GLY A 77 -16.56 9.33 -0.08
N THR A 78 -17.16 8.91 -1.19
CA THR A 78 -17.05 7.54 -1.73
C THR A 78 -15.98 7.39 -2.81
N VAL A 79 -15.61 8.48 -3.49
CA VAL A 79 -14.78 8.43 -4.72
C VAL A 79 -13.32 8.87 -4.53
N GLU A 80 -12.92 9.20 -3.30
CA GLU A 80 -11.62 9.85 -3.05
C GLU A 80 -10.50 8.86 -2.72
N CYS A 81 -10.78 7.56 -2.63
CA CYS A 81 -9.84 6.52 -2.20
C CYS A 81 -8.48 6.59 -2.93
N GLY A 82 -8.47 6.80 -4.24
CA GLY A 82 -7.24 6.98 -5.02
C GLY A 82 -6.40 8.20 -4.59
N TYR A 83 -7.04 9.30 -4.18
CA TYR A 83 -6.33 10.48 -3.65
C TYR A 83 -5.74 10.22 -2.26
N TYR A 84 -6.42 9.44 -1.42
CA TYR A 84 -5.86 9.00 -0.14
C TYR A 84 -4.63 8.12 -0.35
N VAL A 85 -4.69 7.18 -1.28
CA VAL A 85 -3.56 6.33 -1.69
C VAL A 85 -2.37 7.17 -2.15
N MET A 86 -2.57 8.09 -3.09
CA MET A 86 -1.50 8.98 -3.59
C MET A 86 -0.89 9.83 -2.47
N ARG A 87 -1.73 10.36 -1.56
CA ARG A 87 -1.25 11.12 -0.40
C ARG A 87 -0.35 10.27 0.49
N CYS A 88 -0.81 9.09 0.86
CA CYS A 88 -0.08 8.17 1.71
C CYS A 88 1.26 7.78 1.07
N MET A 89 1.28 7.45 -0.22
CA MET A 89 2.51 7.16 -0.95
C MET A 89 3.50 8.32 -0.89
N ARG A 90 3.03 9.55 -1.12
CA ARG A 90 3.87 10.74 -1.00
C ARG A 90 4.44 10.88 0.40
N GLU A 91 3.64 10.70 1.44
CA GLU A 91 4.08 10.79 2.84
C GLU A 91 5.12 9.74 3.21
N ILE A 92 4.97 8.51 2.70
CA ILE A 92 5.93 7.41 2.88
C ILE A 92 7.27 7.72 2.19
N VAL A 93 7.23 8.22 0.96
CA VAL A 93 8.45 8.54 0.19
C VAL A 93 9.13 9.82 0.71
N SER A 94 8.37 10.78 1.22
CA SER A 94 8.89 12.09 1.61
C SER A 94 9.49 12.11 3.02
N LYS A 95 9.09 11.20 3.90
CA LYS A 95 9.62 11.14 5.26
C LYS A 95 10.82 10.21 5.34
N ASP A 96 11.88 10.72 5.96
CA ASP A 96 13.08 9.94 6.28
C ASP A 96 12.84 9.08 7.52
N THR A 97 11.98 8.07 7.40
CA THR A 97 11.69 7.11 8.46
C THR A 97 11.60 5.69 7.92
N SER A 98 12.21 4.76 8.64
CA SER A 98 12.05 3.31 8.39
C SER A 98 10.74 2.76 8.99
N ILE A 99 10.04 3.55 9.81
CA ILE A 99 8.80 3.16 10.48
C ILE A 99 7.62 3.74 9.70
N ILE A 100 6.99 2.89 8.88
CA ILE A 100 5.83 3.25 8.03
C ILE A 100 4.71 3.93 8.81
N THR A 101 4.45 3.51 10.06
CA THR A 101 3.37 4.11 10.87
C THR A 101 3.65 5.56 11.25
N ASP A 102 4.92 5.95 11.34
CA ASP A 102 5.33 7.32 11.65
C ASP A 102 5.35 8.18 10.38
N ALA A 103 5.42 7.51 9.22
CA ALA A 103 5.37 8.16 7.92
C ALA A 103 4.00 8.77 7.61
N ILE A 104 2.92 8.20 8.12
CA ILE A 104 1.57 8.65 7.75
C ILE A 104 1.03 9.62 8.80
N ASP A 105 0.55 10.78 8.38
CA ASP A 105 -0.07 11.72 9.31
C ASP A 105 -1.53 11.34 9.58
N THR A 106 -1.77 10.85 10.79
CA THR A 106 -3.05 10.29 11.22
C THR A 106 -3.85 11.26 12.09
N ARG A 107 -3.27 12.43 12.39
CA ARG A 107 -3.81 13.39 13.37
C ARG A 107 -4.99 14.18 12.84
N ASN A 108 -5.05 14.41 11.53
CA ASN A 108 -6.10 15.19 10.89
C ASN A 108 -6.68 14.45 9.68
N PRO A 109 -8.00 14.52 9.47
CA PRO A 109 -8.57 14.14 8.18
C PRO A 109 -7.95 15.02 7.09
N TYR A 110 -7.80 14.48 5.89
CA TYR A 110 -7.29 15.25 4.76
C TYR A 110 -8.29 16.34 4.38
N SER A 111 -8.03 17.58 4.79
CA SER A 111 -8.96 18.71 4.63
C SER A 111 -9.03 19.24 3.20
N SER A 112 -8.01 18.95 2.37
CA SER A 112 -8.06 19.19 0.93
C SER A 112 -7.07 18.30 0.18
N LEU A 113 -7.58 17.52 -0.77
CA LEU A 113 -6.78 16.68 -1.67
C LEU A 113 -6.54 17.35 -3.02
N ASN A 114 -7.06 18.56 -3.24
CA ASN A 114 -6.97 19.24 -4.54
C ASN A 114 -5.53 19.53 -4.96
N TRP A 115 -4.65 19.85 -4.02
CA TRP A 115 -3.24 20.11 -4.32
C TRP A 115 -2.51 18.85 -4.84
N ILE A 116 -2.95 17.64 -4.47
CA ILE A 116 -2.43 16.37 -5.01
C ILE A 116 -2.75 16.27 -6.49
N LYS A 117 -3.94 16.69 -6.94
CA LYS A 117 -4.30 16.68 -8.36
C LYS A 117 -3.27 17.47 -9.18
N TYR A 118 -2.93 18.68 -8.73
CA TYR A 118 -1.97 19.54 -9.43
C TYR A 118 -0.57 18.95 -9.40
N GLU A 119 -0.09 18.50 -8.23
CA GLU A 119 1.24 17.90 -8.10
C GLU A 119 1.39 16.68 -9.02
N TRP A 120 0.44 15.75 -8.98
CA TRP A 120 0.52 14.49 -9.73
C TRP A 120 0.23 14.67 -11.23
N SER A 121 -0.61 15.64 -11.62
CA SER A 121 -0.84 15.97 -13.03
C SER A 121 0.42 16.52 -13.75
N GLY A 122 1.37 17.06 -13.00
CA GLY A 122 2.62 17.60 -13.53
C GLY A 122 3.77 16.58 -13.62
N LEU A 123 3.57 15.36 -13.17
CA LEU A 123 4.62 14.35 -13.04
C LEU A 123 4.45 13.25 -14.10
N ASN A 124 5.43 13.14 -15.02
CA ASN A 124 5.55 12.00 -15.95
C ASN A 124 6.07 10.78 -15.19
N PHE A 125 5.19 10.06 -14.50
CA PHE A 125 5.60 8.90 -13.72
C PHE A 125 5.68 7.62 -14.58
N TYR A 126 6.88 7.06 -14.72
CA TYR A 126 7.06 5.62 -14.91
C TYR A 126 6.98 4.94 -13.54
N LEU A 127 5.77 4.79 -13.01
CA LEU A 127 5.57 4.05 -11.78
C LEU A 127 5.33 2.58 -12.13
N ALA A 128 6.25 1.69 -11.76
CA ALA A 128 6.02 0.25 -11.80
C ALA A 128 5.00 -0.10 -10.70
N ILE A 129 3.73 0.07 -11.01
CA ILE A 129 2.61 -0.39 -10.18
C ILE A 129 2.55 -1.89 -10.38
N VAL A 130 2.89 -2.67 -9.36
CA VAL A 130 2.47 -4.07 -9.31
C VAL A 130 1.04 -4.05 -8.82
N LEU A 131 0.09 -4.16 -9.75
CA LEU A 131 -1.31 -4.39 -9.41
C LEU A 131 -1.40 -5.80 -8.81
N ILE A 132 -1.90 -5.90 -7.58
CA ILE A 132 -2.17 -7.23 -6.98
C ILE A 132 -3.21 -7.98 -7.83
N ASP A 133 -4.13 -7.27 -8.48
CA ASP A 133 -5.18 -7.84 -9.31
C ASP A 133 -4.64 -8.52 -10.58
N GLU A 134 -3.57 -8.01 -11.22
CA GLU A 134 -2.94 -8.69 -12.37
C GLU A 134 -2.34 -10.06 -11.98
N ALA A 135 -1.90 -10.21 -10.72
CA ALA A 135 -1.42 -11.51 -10.22
C ALA A 135 -2.58 -12.48 -9.90
N ILE A 136 -3.80 -11.97 -9.71
CA ILE A 136 -5.02 -12.75 -9.49
C ILE A 136 -5.64 -13.16 -10.83
N ASP A 137 -5.74 -12.23 -11.78
CA ASP A 137 -6.36 -12.42 -13.11
C ASP A 137 -5.50 -13.24 -14.09
N ALA A 138 -4.20 -13.40 -13.85
CA ALA A 138 -3.32 -14.27 -14.64
C ALA A 138 -3.66 -15.79 -14.55
N ARG A 139 -4.86 -16.14 -14.07
CA ARG A 139 -5.41 -17.50 -14.00
C ARG A 139 -6.73 -17.69 -14.76
N GLY A 140 -7.12 -16.73 -15.60
CA GLY A 140 -8.10 -16.95 -16.66
C GLY A 140 -7.47 -17.69 -17.85
#